data_AF-A0A961YKW2-F1
#
_entry.id   AF-A0A961YKW2-F1
#
_cell.length_a   1.000
_cell.length_b   1.000
_cell.length_c   1.000
_cell.angle_alpha   90.00
_cell.angle_beta   90.00
_cell.angle_gamma   90.00
#
_symmetry.space_group_name_H-M   'P 1'
#
loop_
_entity.id
_entity.type
_entity.pdbx_description
1 polymer ?
#
loop_
_entity_poly.entity_id
_entity_poly.type
_entity_poly.pdbx_seq_one_letter_code
_entity_poly.pdbx_strand_id
1 'polypeptide(L)'
;LHAGIKFPWFVFFQKDSGLRPPDPPWTMRWAMILLSFICIGIGVYPAPLYAMLPFPVDFAPYTPSHVVSQLQLLLFSGLAFFLMLGWLKRTETITLDVDWLWRKLGPAIFRRLDGEPGEGGETMVGRGRRAVERALQVIYQHNGPGGVLARSWPTGAMA
;
A
#
# COMPACT_ATOMS: atom_id res chain seq x y z
N LEU A 1 13.67 4.53 12.58
CA LEU A 1 14.53 5.66 12.14
C LEU A 1 15.88 5.56 12.84
N HIS A 2 16.91 5.00 12.20
CA HIS A 2 18.34 5.13 12.58
C HIS A 2 19.18 4.56 11.42
N ALA A 3 19.11 5.23 10.27
CA ALA A 3 19.78 4.83 9.03
C ALA A 3 21.20 5.42 8.89
N GLY A 4 21.80 5.87 9.99
CA GLY A 4 23.19 6.33 10.00
C GLY A 4 24.14 5.13 10.04
N ILE A 5 24.60 4.77 11.23
CA ILE A 5 25.62 3.72 11.40
C ILE A 5 25.06 2.30 11.53
N LYS A 6 23.82 2.15 12.01
CA LYS A 6 23.19 0.85 12.30
C LYS A 6 22.98 0.00 11.05
N PHE A 7 22.40 0.59 10.00
CA PHE A 7 22.05 -0.14 8.79
C PHE A 7 23.29 -0.66 8.06
N PRO A 8 24.32 0.17 7.74
CA PRO A 8 25.54 -0.33 7.11
C PRO A 8 26.25 -1.39 7.93
N TRP A 9 26.34 -1.23 9.26
CA TRP A 9 26.94 -2.24 10.14
C TRP A 9 26.25 -3.60 9.99
N PHE A 10 24.93 -3.63 10.03
CA PHE A 10 24.18 -4.87 9.92
C PHE A 10 24.12 -5.46 8.50
N VAL A 11 24.24 -4.63 7.46
CA VAL A 11 24.31 -5.11 6.07
C VAL A 11 25.68 -5.71 5.74
N PHE A 12 26.78 -5.12 6.19
CA PHE A 12 28.13 -5.55 5.80
C PHE A 12 28.82 -6.47 6.81
N PHE A 13 28.54 -6.34 8.11
CA PHE A 13 29.29 -7.02 9.18
C PHE A 13 28.45 -7.99 10.03
N GLN A 14 27.17 -8.21 9.70
CA GLN A 14 26.32 -9.22 10.36
C GLN A 14 26.40 -10.58 9.65
N LYS A 15 25.83 -11.60 10.29
CA LYS A 15 25.65 -12.95 9.74
C LYS A 15 25.05 -12.91 8.33
N ASP A 16 25.78 -13.48 7.38
CA ASP A 16 25.34 -13.66 5.99
C ASP A 16 24.04 -14.49 5.94
N SER A 17 23.09 -14.01 5.12
CA SER A 17 21.81 -14.67 4.86
C SER A 17 21.92 -15.79 3.82
N GLY A 18 23.03 -15.86 3.07
CA GLY A 18 23.26 -16.83 2.00
C GLY A 18 22.54 -16.49 0.69
N LEU A 19 21.78 -15.40 0.65
CA LEU A 19 21.09 -14.92 -0.55
C LEU A 19 22.08 -14.24 -1.49
N ARG A 20 22.02 -14.59 -2.78
CA ARG A 20 22.84 -13.97 -3.82
C ARG A 20 21.98 -13.44 -4.96
N PRO A 21 21.27 -12.31 -4.74
CA PRO A 21 20.53 -11.67 -5.81
C PRO A 21 21.50 -11.19 -6.91
N PRO A 22 21.09 -11.25 -8.18
CA PRO A 22 21.87 -10.66 -9.26
C PRO A 22 21.94 -9.14 -9.08
N ASP A 23 22.99 -8.57 -9.64
CA ASP A 23 23.19 -7.13 -9.70
C ASP A 23 22.03 -6.41 -10.42
N PRO A 24 21.73 -5.15 -10.05
CA PRO A 24 20.66 -4.38 -10.68
C PRO A 24 20.92 -4.17 -12.18
N PRO A 25 19.85 -4.03 -12.99
CA PRO A 25 19.97 -3.81 -14.42
C PRO A 25 20.75 -2.53 -14.73
N TRP A 26 21.36 -2.48 -15.92
CA TRP A 26 22.25 -1.40 -16.34
C TRP A 26 21.63 0.00 -16.26
N THR A 27 20.34 0.13 -16.59
CA THR A 27 19.61 1.40 -16.51
C THR A 27 19.51 1.93 -15.08
N MET A 28 19.27 1.05 -14.10
CA MET A 28 19.23 1.40 -12.68
C MET A 28 20.60 1.85 -12.17
N ARG A 29 21.68 1.18 -12.60
CA ARG A 29 23.05 1.55 -12.24
C ARG A 29 23.42 2.95 -12.74
N TRP A 30 23.09 3.26 -14.00
CA TRP A 30 23.31 4.61 -14.53
C TRP A 30 22.56 5.68 -13.77
N ALA A 31 21.30 5.44 -13.41
CA ALA A 31 20.53 6.38 -12.60
C ALA A 31 21.19 6.64 -11.24
N MET A 32 21.68 5.59 -10.57
CA MET A 32 22.40 5.72 -9.30
C MET A 32 23.69 6.53 -9.45
N ILE A 33 24.48 6.27 -10.50
CA ILE A 33 25.73 6.99 -10.76
C ILE A 33 25.46 8.47 -11.03
N LEU A 34 24.53 8.77 -11.94
CA LEU A 34 24.16 10.14 -12.28
C LEU A 34 23.69 10.92 -11.05
N LEU A 35 22.78 10.33 -10.28
CA LEU A 35 22.25 10.97 -9.08
C LEU A 35 23.35 11.18 -8.03
N SER A 36 24.22 10.19 -7.82
CA SER A 36 25.34 10.32 -6.88
C SER A 36 26.28 11.45 -7.27
N PHE A 37 26.56 11.61 -8.56
CA PHE A 37 27.40 12.69 -9.08
C PHE A 37 26.78 14.06 -8.81
N ILE A 38 25.46 14.20 -9.04
CA ILE A 38 24.73 15.43 -8.77
C ILE A 38 24.72 15.74 -7.26
N CYS A 39 24.43 14.74 -6.41
CA CYS A 39 24.44 14.90 -4.95
C CYS A 39 25.80 15.35 -4.42
N ILE A 40 26.88 14.73 -4.88
CA ILE A 40 28.25 15.10 -4.49
C ILE A 40 28.59 16.49 -5.03
N GLY A 41 28.28 16.77 -6.29
CA GLY A 41 28.54 18.06 -6.93
C GLY A 41 27.87 19.23 -6.21
N ILE A 42 26.57 19.12 -5.92
CA ILE A 42 25.83 20.15 -5.18
C ILE A 42 26.31 20.25 -3.73
N GLY A 43 26.63 19.12 -3.10
CA GLY A 43 27.15 19.12 -1.73
C GLY A 43 28.47 19.87 -1.59
N VAL A 44 29.42 19.62 -2.50
CA VAL A 44 30.74 20.26 -2.48
C VAL A 44 30.68 21.70 -2.97
N TYR A 45 29.87 21.99 -3.99
CA TYR A 45 29.72 23.31 -4.59
C TYR A 45 28.25 23.76 -4.57
N PRO A 46 27.78 24.36 -3.45
CA PRO A 46 26.38 24.75 -3.29
C PRO A 46 26.04 26.11 -3.95
N ALA A 47 27.03 26.84 -4.47
CA ALA A 47 26.81 28.16 -5.07
C ALA A 47 25.73 28.20 -6.18
N PRO A 48 25.61 27.19 -7.08
CA PRO A 48 24.53 27.15 -8.07
C PRO A 48 23.15 27.09 -7.43
N LEU A 49 23.02 26.43 -6.28
CA LEU A 49 21.77 26.37 -5.53
C LEU A 49 21.47 27.73 -4.88
N TYR A 50 22.49 28.38 -4.30
CA TYR A 50 22.33 29.70 -3.66
C TYR A 50 21.98 30.79 -4.67
N ALA A 51 22.48 30.72 -5.91
CA ALA A 51 22.11 31.65 -6.97
C ALA A 51 20.63 31.58 -7.39
N MET A 52 19.94 30.46 -7.12
CA MET A 52 18.51 30.31 -7.40
C MET A 52 17.62 30.85 -6.28
N LEU A 53 18.18 31.19 -5.11
CA LEU A 53 17.38 31.71 -4.01
C LEU A 53 16.99 33.16 -4.27
N PRO A 54 15.75 33.57 -3.94
CA PRO A 54 15.25 34.92 -4.17
C PRO A 54 15.89 35.98 -3.25
N PHE A 55 16.54 35.55 -2.16
CA PHE A 55 17.20 36.42 -1.19
C PHE A 55 18.68 36.06 -1.06
N PRO A 56 19.57 37.06 -0.83
CA PRO A 56 20.99 36.80 -0.68
C PRO A 56 21.26 35.98 0.59
N VAL A 57 22.02 34.89 0.44
CA VAL A 57 22.46 34.02 1.54
C VAL A 57 23.99 34.03 1.57
N ASP A 58 24.57 34.56 2.64
CA ASP A 58 26.00 34.47 2.92
C ASP A 58 26.25 33.40 3.98
N PHE A 59 26.17 32.13 3.57
CA PHE A 59 26.39 30.99 4.44
C PHE A 59 27.64 30.23 4.00
N ALA A 60 28.60 30.07 4.94
CA ALA A 60 29.79 29.26 4.75
C ALA A 60 29.57 27.85 5.35
N PRO A 61 29.27 26.83 4.53
CA PRO A 61 28.93 25.48 5.03
C PRO A 61 30.12 24.76 5.66
N TYR A 62 31.34 25.02 5.19
CA TYR A 62 32.55 24.31 5.58
C TYR A 62 33.49 25.17 6.45
N THR A 63 32.94 25.77 7.52
CA THR A 63 33.80 26.40 8.53
C THR A 63 34.46 25.33 9.41
N PRO A 64 35.66 25.59 9.96
CA PRO A 64 36.32 24.64 10.85
C PRO A 64 35.46 24.23 12.04
N SER A 65 34.71 25.16 12.63
CA SER A 65 33.81 24.88 13.75
C SER A 65 32.70 23.91 13.37
N HIS A 66 32.00 24.14 12.24
CA HIS A 66 30.96 23.24 11.76
C HIS A 66 31.51 21.84 11.52
N VAL A 67 32.63 21.73 10.81
CA VAL A 67 33.22 20.42 10.47
C VAL A 67 33.63 19.66 11.73
N VAL A 68 34.29 20.32 12.69
CA VAL A 68 34.71 19.69 13.95
C VAL A 68 33.50 19.22 14.75
N SER A 69 32.46 20.04 14.89
CA SER A 69 31.24 19.65 15.60
C SER A 69 30.55 18.45 14.94
N GLN A 70 30.45 18.40 13.61
CA GLN A 70 29.87 17.25 12.90
C GLN A 70 30.72 15.99 13.07
N LEU A 71 32.05 16.10 13.01
CA LEU A 71 32.96 14.97 13.28
C LEU A 71 32.82 14.46 14.72
N GLN A 72 32.73 15.35 15.70
CA GLN A 72 32.50 14.99 17.10
C GLN A 72 31.18 14.24 17.26
N LEU A 73 30.09 14.76 16.70
CA LEU A 73 28.78 14.09 16.73
C LEU A 73 28.84 12.71 16.09
N LEU A 74 29.51 12.57 14.95
CA LEU A 74 29.67 11.29 14.25
C LEU A 74 30.49 10.29 15.09
N LEU A 75 31.60 10.73 15.68
CA LEU A 75 32.47 9.91 16.52
C LEU A 75 31.76 9.45 17.79
N PHE A 76 31.11 10.35 18.52
CA PHE A 76 30.38 10.00 19.74
C PHE A 76 29.13 9.16 19.45
N SER A 77 28.41 9.43 18.35
CA SER A 77 27.30 8.58 17.91
C SER A 77 27.77 7.17 17.54
N GLY A 78 28.91 7.06 16.85
CA GLY A 78 29.55 5.78 16.54
C GLY A 78 29.98 5.03 17.81
N LEU A 79 30.63 5.72 18.75
CA LEU A 79 31.02 5.14 20.05
C LEU A 79 29.80 4.62 20.81
N ALA A 80 28.74 5.43 20.95
CA ALA A 80 27.50 5.03 21.61
C ALA A 80 26.86 3.81 20.95
N PHE A 81 26.86 3.76 19.61
CA PHE A 81 26.38 2.61 18.85
C PHE A 81 27.14 1.33 19.18
N PHE A 82 28.48 1.38 19.22
CA PHE A 82 29.30 0.21 19.56
C PHE A 82 29.10 -0.24 21.01
N LEU A 83 28.96 0.70 21.95
CA LEU A 83 28.65 0.38 23.35
C LEU A 83 27.27 -0.29 23.51
N MET A 84 26.27 0.16 22.74
CA MET A 84 24.90 -0.35 22.79
C MET A 84 24.63 -1.52 21.84
N LEU A 85 25.65 -2.07 21.18
CA LEU A 85 25.48 -3.09 20.14
C LEU A 85 24.71 -4.34 20.64
N GLY A 86 24.88 -4.69 21.92
CA GLY A 86 24.17 -5.81 22.56
C GLY A 86 22.65 -5.64 22.58
N TRP A 87 22.14 -4.41 22.73
CA TRP A 87 20.71 -4.09 22.78
C TRP A 87 20.10 -3.79 21.42
N LEU A 88 20.94 -3.56 20.41
CA LEU A 88 20.51 -3.05 19.11
C LEU A 88 20.32 -4.15 18.05
N LYS A 89 20.35 -5.42 18.48
CA LYS A 89 20.12 -6.61 17.65
C LYS A 89 18.73 -6.58 17.02
N ARG A 90 18.60 -7.27 15.88
CA ARG A 90 17.32 -7.43 15.19
C ARG A 90 16.38 -8.28 16.06
N THR A 91 15.24 -7.71 16.41
CA THR A 91 14.11 -8.46 16.97
C THR A 91 13.20 -8.87 15.82
N GLU A 92 12.76 -10.12 15.78
CA GLU A 92 11.77 -10.60 14.81
C GLU A 92 10.37 -10.11 15.20
N THR A 93 10.16 -8.80 15.08
CA THR A 93 8.88 -8.16 15.33
C THR A 93 8.31 -7.66 14.00
N ILE A 94 7.04 -7.98 13.74
CA ILE A 94 6.31 -7.44 12.61
C ILE A 94 5.91 -6.01 12.97
N THR A 95 6.45 -5.01 12.25
CA THR A 95 6.00 -3.63 12.36
C THR A 95 4.77 -3.46 11.46
N LEU A 96 3.60 -3.26 12.05
CA LEU A 96 2.39 -2.92 11.30
C LEU A 96 2.45 -1.43 10.96
N ASP A 97 2.69 -1.10 9.70
CA ASP A 97 2.71 0.28 9.21
C ASP A 97 1.34 0.69 8.64
N VAL A 98 1.16 1.98 8.37
CA VAL A 98 -0.07 2.53 7.78
C VAL A 98 -0.39 1.91 6.41
N ASP A 99 0.63 1.42 5.68
CA ASP A 99 0.46 0.66 4.43
C ASP A 99 -0.46 -0.58 4.62
N TRP A 100 -0.53 -1.17 5.83
CA TRP A 100 -1.50 -2.23 6.13
C TRP A 100 -2.95 -1.76 6.01
N LEU A 101 -3.24 -0.52 6.42
CA LEU A 101 -4.57 0.07 6.31
C LEU A 101 -5.01 0.11 4.85
N TRP A 102 -4.10 0.51 3.95
CA TRP A 102 -4.39 0.54 2.52
C TRP A 102 -4.48 -0.87 1.92
N ARG A 103 -3.54 -1.77 2.23
CA ARG A 103 -3.46 -3.10 1.60
C ARG A 103 -4.51 -4.09 2.11
N LYS A 104 -4.94 -3.97 3.37
CA LYS A 104 -5.85 -4.93 4.01
C LYS A 104 -7.19 -4.31 4.35
N LEU A 105 -7.20 -3.15 5.03
CA LEU A 105 -8.47 -2.54 5.44
C LEU A 105 -9.24 -1.99 4.24
N GLY A 106 -8.58 -1.31 3.30
CA GLY A 106 -9.21 -0.77 2.08
C GLY A 106 -10.01 -1.85 1.31
N PRO A 107 -9.36 -2.92 0.81
CA PRO A 107 -10.05 -4.00 0.12
C PRO A 107 -11.09 -4.75 0.96
N ALA A 108 -10.95 -4.78 2.29
CA ALA A 108 -11.93 -5.40 3.19
C ALA A 108 -13.18 -4.52 3.35
N ILE A 109 -13.02 -3.20 3.35
CA ILE A 109 -14.14 -2.24 3.34
C ILE A 109 -14.83 -2.28 1.97
N PHE A 110 -14.07 -2.20 0.87
CA PHE A 110 -14.63 -2.30 -0.48
C PHE A 110 -15.43 -3.59 -0.68
N ARG A 111 -14.90 -4.76 -0.30
CA ARG A 111 -15.67 -6.03 -0.39
C ARG A 111 -16.92 -6.07 0.49
N ARG A 112 -16.95 -5.34 1.61
CA ARG A 112 -18.16 -5.22 2.45
C ARG A 112 -19.19 -4.24 1.88
N LEU A 113 -18.75 -3.22 1.14
CA LEU A 113 -19.62 -2.23 0.51
C LEU A 113 -20.12 -2.70 -0.86
N ASP A 114 -19.30 -3.45 -1.61
CA ASP A 114 -19.65 -3.99 -2.93
C ASP A 114 -20.54 -5.23 -2.87
N GLY A 115 -20.81 -5.77 -1.67
CA GLY A 115 -21.81 -6.81 -1.48
C GLY A 115 -21.57 -8.04 -2.34
N GLU A 116 -20.45 -8.74 -2.14
CA GLU A 116 -20.43 -10.16 -2.49
C GLU A 116 -21.52 -10.84 -1.64
N PRO A 117 -22.52 -11.50 -2.24
CA PRO A 117 -23.42 -12.37 -1.51
C PRO A 117 -22.58 -13.57 -1.09
N GLY A 118 -21.86 -13.45 0.03
CA GLY A 118 -21.14 -14.57 0.62
C GLY A 118 -22.08 -15.77 0.67
N GLU A 119 -21.59 -16.94 0.28
CA GLU A 119 -22.21 -18.25 0.00
C GLU A 119 -23.67 -18.52 0.48
N GLY A 120 -24.15 -17.88 1.55
CA GLY A 120 -25.57 -17.76 1.89
C GLY A 120 -26.43 -16.93 0.91
N GLY A 121 -25.89 -15.94 0.19
CA GLY A 121 -26.67 -15.05 -0.68
C GLY A 121 -27.11 -15.70 -2.00
N GLU A 122 -26.28 -16.56 -2.59
CA GLU A 122 -26.66 -17.35 -3.78
C GLU A 122 -27.81 -18.32 -3.47
N THR A 123 -27.86 -18.87 -2.25
CA THR A 123 -28.97 -19.74 -1.81
C THR A 123 -30.28 -18.98 -1.59
N MET A 124 -30.20 -17.70 -1.20
CA MET A 124 -31.36 -16.84 -0.98
C MET A 124 -31.95 -16.35 -2.31
N VAL A 125 -31.10 -15.90 -3.23
CA VAL A 125 -31.51 -15.48 -4.59
C VAL A 125 -32.07 -16.67 -5.38
N GLY A 126 -31.43 -17.84 -5.29
CA GLY A 126 -31.91 -19.07 -5.91
C GLY A 126 -33.23 -19.61 -5.32
N ARG A 127 -33.51 -19.36 -4.02
CA ARG A 127 -34.82 -19.66 -3.41
C ARG A 127 -35.89 -18.67 -3.85
N GLY A 128 -35.56 -17.38 -3.89
CA GLY A 128 -36.46 -16.32 -4.36
C GLY A 128 -36.91 -16.55 -5.80
N ARG A 129 -35.97 -16.87 -6.70
CA ARG A 129 -36.31 -17.10 -8.12
C ARG A 129 -37.24 -18.29 -8.32
N ARG A 130 -37.00 -19.40 -7.61
CA ARG A 130 -37.85 -20.60 -7.65
C ARG A 130 -39.23 -20.36 -7.03
N ALA A 131 -39.34 -19.53 -6.00
CA ALA A 131 -40.61 -19.14 -5.42
C ALA A 131 -41.43 -18.26 -6.38
N VAL A 132 -40.78 -17.32 -7.05
CA VAL A 132 -41.42 -16.46 -8.07
C VAL A 132 -41.86 -17.26 -9.28
N GLU A 133 -41.02 -18.17 -9.80
CA GLU A 133 -41.37 -19.04 -10.93
C GLU A 133 -42.59 -19.93 -10.59
N ARG A 134 -42.67 -20.49 -9.38
CA ARG A 134 -43.84 -21.26 -8.92
C ARG A 134 -45.09 -20.39 -8.77
N ALA A 135 -44.96 -19.20 -8.20
CA ALA A 135 -46.07 -18.27 -8.08
C ALA A 135 -46.62 -17.86 -9.45
N LEU A 136 -45.73 -17.54 -10.39
CA LEU A 136 -46.11 -17.21 -11.77
C LEU A 136 -46.76 -18.40 -12.48
N GLN A 137 -46.29 -19.63 -12.25
CA GLN A 137 -46.88 -20.83 -12.84
C GLN A 137 -48.29 -21.11 -12.29
N VAL A 138 -48.52 -20.91 -10.99
CA VAL A 138 -49.85 -21.02 -10.37
C VAL A 138 -50.78 -19.92 -10.90
N ILE A 139 -50.28 -18.69 -11.04
CA ILE A 139 -51.04 -17.56 -11.59
C ILE A 139 -51.39 -17.80 -13.06
N TYR A 140 -50.47 -18.34 -13.86
CA TYR A 140 -50.73 -18.71 -15.26
C TYR A 140 -51.74 -19.84 -15.40
N GLN A 141 -51.75 -20.82 -14.48
CA GLN A 141 -52.76 -21.88 -14.48
C GLN A 141 -54.16 -21.36 -14.14
N HIS A 142 -54.27 -20.33 -13.30
CA HIS A 142 -55.56 -19.75 -12.91
C HIS A 142 -56.04 -18.65 -13.89
N ASN A 143 -55.14 -17.86 -14.48
CA ASN A 143 -55.46 -16.69 -15.32
C ASN A 143 -55.07 -16.85 -16.81
N GLY A 144 -54.62 -18.03 -17.24
CA GLY A 144 -54.29 -18.30 -18.64
C GLY A 144 -55.52 -18.22 -19.56
N PRO A 145 -55.34 -18.20 -20.90
CA PRO A 145 -56.40 -17.98 -21.89
C PRO A 145 -57.51 -19.05 -21.98
N GLY A 146 -57.58 -19.99 -21.03
CA GLY A 146 -58.72 -20.89 -20.80
C GLY A 146 -59.16 -21.00 -19.32
N GLY A 147 -58.65 -20.10 -18.46
CA GLY A 147 -58.90 -20.07 -17.02
C GLY A 147 -60.35 -19.69 -16.68
N VAL A 148 -60.79 -20.07 -15.48
CA VAL A 148 -62.18 -19.93 -15.01
C VAL A 148 -62.70 -18.48 -15.09
N LEU A 149 -61.82 -17.48 -14.99
CA LEU A 149 -62.13 -16.05 -15.08
C LEU A 149 -62.08 -15.48 -16.50
N ALA A 150 -61.51 -16.20 -17.48
CA ALA A 150 -61.41 -15.77 -18.88
C ALA A 150 -62.60 -16.25 -19.74
N ARG A 151 -63.53 -17.04 -19.18
CA ARG A 151 -64.78 -17.40 -19.87
C ARG A 151 -65.70 -16.19 -19.95
N SER A 152 -65.80 -15.56 -21.12
CA SER A 152 -66.87 -14.61 -21.41
C SER A 152 -68.22 -15.32 -21.30
N TRP A 153 -69.00 -14.99 -20.29
CA TRP A 153 -70.37 -15.47 -20.15
C TRP A 153 -71.22 -14.99 -21.34
N PRO A 154 -71.97 -15.86 -22.03
CA PRO A 154 -72.87 -15.43 -23.11
C PRO A 154 -74.07 -14.69 -22.50
N THR A 155 -74.28 -13.43 -22.90
CA THR A 155 -75.37 -12.55 -22.46
C THR A 155 -76.75 -12.92 -23.03
N GLY A 156 -76.99 -14.21 -23.28
CA GLY A 156 -78.27 -14.74 -23.79
C GLY A 156 -79.08 -15.55 -22.77
N ALA A 157 -78.62 -15.66 -21.52
CA ALA A 157 -79.29 -16.43 -20.46
C ALA A 157 -80.10 -15.58 -19.47
N MET A 158 -80.28 -14.28 -19.73
CA MET A 158 -81.19 -13.42 -18.98
C MET A 158 -82.34 -12.98 -19.90
N ALA A 159 -83.32 -13.87 -20.05
CA ALA A 159 -84.68 -13.55 -20.45
C ALA A 159 -85.60 -14.12 -19.36
#